data_AF-A0A9D6ND89-F1
#
_entry.id   AF-A0A9D6ND89-F1
#
_cell.length_a   1.000
_cell.length_b   1.000
_cell.length_c   1.000
_cell.angle_alpha   90.00
_cell.angle_beta   90.00
_cell.angle_gamma   90.00
#
_symmetry.space_group_name_H-M   'P 1'
#
loop_
_entity.id
_entity.type
_entity.pdbx_description
1 polymer ?
#
loop_
_entity_poly.entity_id
_entity_poly.type
_entity_poly.pdbx_seq_one_letter_code
_entity_poly.pdbx_strand_id
1 'polypeptide(L)'
;MGPGEPRDEASGQSFSALGWLVRKVAPTIAASGGSRPSLGAAWSFPPAAIPTPPFPRDHDEFASFLEAQGAGGTLRHQRGIQQTDALPWTRLARVLDGRWWEAALARSFACQVAACVAGQNALNARGMIRGLQVLGQLSMPARLFVQAVAVAVTRRPEAGPAVDQRRLARFLRTRALAGESTTGTAASELLLLGAASLAIHQRRVSIRDLLGCGALWDTPGWLGLLDYVRRGDFRADLVRYETVPL
;
A
#
# COMPACT_ATOMS: atom_id res chain seq x y z
N MET A 1 -38.31 -46.32 -6.86
CA MET A 1 -36.85 -46.27 -7.08
C MET A 1 -36.57 -45.20 -8.12
N GLY A 2 -36.29 -43.97 -7.67
CA GLY A 2 -35.88 -42.87 -8.52
C GLY A 2 -34.40 -42.54 -8.21
N PRO A 3 -33.54 -42.35 -9.21
CA PRO A 3 -32.14 -42.07 -9.00
C PRO A 3 -31.97 -40.65 -8.42
N GLY A 4 -31.36 -40.56 -7.24
CA GLY A 4 -30.97 -39.30 -6.61
C GLY A 4 -29.77 -38.69 -7.32
N GLU A 5 -29.90 -37.42 -7.68
CA GLU A 5 -28.85 -36.58 -8.28
C GLU A 5 -27.58 -36.50 -7.43
N PRO A 6 -26.40 -36.35 -8.06
CA PRO A 6 -25.14 -36.10 -7.38
C PRO A 6 -25.06 -34.67 -6.83
N ARG A 7 -24.51 -34.54 -5.62
CA ARG A 7 -24.13 -33.26 -5.01
C ARG A 7 -22.89 -32.71 -5.71
N ASP A 8 -23.07 -31.60 -6.44
CA ASP A 8 -21.98 -30.82 -7.03
C ASP A 8 -21.16 -30.05 -5.97
N GLU A 9 -19.86 -30.34 -6.01
CA GLU A 9 -18.71 -29.44 -5.89
C GLU A 9 -18.98 -27.99 -5.45
N ALA A 10 -18.77 -27.71 -4.16
CA ALA A 10 -18.48 -26.37 -3.67
C ALA A 10 -16.97 -26.15 -3.57
N SER A 11 -16.28 -26.13 -4.71
CA SER A 11 -14.88 -25.70 -4.78
C SER A 11 -14.61 -25.02 -6.10
N GLY A 12 -14.75 -23.70 -6.09
CA GLY A 12 -14.31 -22.86 -7.19
C GLY A 12 -15.31 -21.79 -7.53
N GLN A 13 -15.15 -20.61 -6.92
CA GLN A 13 -15.44 -19.31 -7.54
C GLN A 13 -15.17 -18.18 -6.54
N SER A 14 -14.05 -17.47 -6.76
CA SER A 14 -13.93 -16.00 -6.66
C SER A 14 -12.47 -15.58 -6.42
N PHE A 15 -11.62 -15.76 -7.43
CA PHE A 15 -10.29 -15.14 -7.48
C PHE A 15 -10.00 -14.46 -8.83
N SER A 16 -11.03 -14.21 -9.64
CA SER A 16 -10.88 -13.74 -11.04
C SER A 16 -11.04 -12.24 -11.25
N ALA A 17 -11.50 -11.45 -10.27
CA ALA A 17 -11.72 -10.02 -10.45
C ALA A 17 -10.39 -9.21 -10.56
N LEU A 18 -9.34 -9.65 -9.88
CA LEU A 18 -8.02 -8.98 -9.92
C LEU A 18 -7.17 -9.39 -11.13
N GLY A 19 -7.30 -10.64 -11.60
CA GLY A 19 -6.57 -11.14 -12.78
C GLY A 19 -6.94 -10.41 -14.08
N TRP A 20 -8.19 -9.95 -14.20
CA TRP A 20 -8.64 -9.19 -15.38
C TRP A 20 -8.19 -7.71 -15.34
N LEU A 21 -8.10 -7.10 -14.15
CA LEU A 21 -7.67 -5.70 -14.01
C LEU A 21 -6.15 -5.52 -14.22
N VAL A 22 -5.32 -6.47 -13.79
CA VAL A 22 -3.85 -6.41 -13.92
C VAL A 22 -3.40 -6.38 -15.40
N ARG A 23 -4.17 -6.94 -16.33
CA ARG A 23 -3.79 -7.05 -17.75
C ARG A 23 -4.00 -5.75 -18.55
N LYS A 24 -4.77 -4.78 -18.05
CA LYS A 24 -5.07 -3.51 -18.75
C LYS A 24 -4.30 -2.28 -18.25
N VAL A 25 -3.46 -2.41 -17.22
CA VAL A 25 -2.81 -1.26 -16.54
C VAL A 25 -1.29 -1.30 -16.64
N ALA A 26 -0.70 -2.04 -17.58
CA ALA A 26 0.74 -1.98 -17.82
C ALA A 26 1.06 -0.95 -18.93
N PRO A 27 1.36 0.32 -18.62
CA PRO A 27 2.15 1.12 -19.54
C PRO A 27 3.62 0.68 -19.38
N THR A 28 4.18 0.19 -20.47
CA THR A 28 5.62 0.06 -20.69
C THR A 28 6.34 1.30 -20.17
N ILE A 29 7.37 1.10 -19.36
CA ILE A 29 8.25 2.17 -18.86
C ILE A 29 8.97 2.77 -20.08
N ALA A 30 8.46 3.88 -20.61
CA ALA A 30 9.15 4.69 -21.60
C ALA A 30 9.58 5.99 -20.91
N ALA A 31 10.89 6.20 -20.81
CA ALA A 31 11.46 7.45 -20.33
C ALA A 31 11.31 8.51 -21.43
N SER A 32 10.53 9.57 -21.18
CA SER A 32 10.60 10.80 -21.97
C SER A 32 10.61 12.02 -21.06
N GLY A 33 11.63 12.85 -21.27
CA GLY A 33 11.85 14.09 -20.55
C GLY A 33 10.97 15.21 -21.09
N GLY A 34 10.29 15.90 -20.18
CA GLY A 34 9.57 17.14 -20.48
C GLY A 34 9.43 17.96 -19.20
N SER A 35 10.25 18.99 -19.07
CA SER A 35 10.19 19.94 -17.96
C SER A 35 9.18 21.04 -18.27
N ARG A 36 8.26 21.33 -17.34
CA ARG A 36 7.46 22.56 -17.31
C ARG A 36 7.71 23.32 -16.00
N PRO A 37 7.68 24.66 -16.01
CA PRO A 37 8.08 25.49 -14.88
C PRO A 37 7.01 25.53 -13.79
N SER A 38 7.45 25.49 -12.53
CA SER A 38 6.62 25.52 -11.33
C SER A 38 6.45 26.94 -10.78
N LEU A 39 5.22 27.33 -10.46
CA LEU A 39 4.86 28.57 -9.76
C LEU A 39 4.66 28.32 -8.26
N GLY A 40 5.42 29.04 -7.42
CA GLY A 40 5.02 29.47 -6.07
C GLY A 40 5.24 28.52 -4.89
N ALA A 41 6.06 28.98 -3.93
CA ALA A 41 6.40 28.43 -2.61
C ALA A 41 7.14 27.07 -2.59
N ALA A 42 8.46 27.15 -2.39
CA ALA A 42 9.38 26.03 -2.39
C ALA A 42 9.27 25.19 -1.10
N TRP A 43 8.48 24.13 -1.16
CA TRP A 43 8.76 22.94 -0.36
C TRP A 43 9.96 22.23 -0.97
N SER A 44 11.15 22.76 -0.68
CA SER A 44 12.41 22.12 -1.07
C SER A 44 12.70 21.01 -0.07
N PHE A 45 12.46 19.76 -0.47
CA PHE A 45 12.94 18.61 0.31
C PHE A 45 14.47 18.57 0.19
N PRO A 46 15.24 18.68 1.29
CA PRO A 46 16.67 18.41 1.23
C PRO A 46 16.87 16.96 0.74
N PRO A 47 17.94 16.66 -0.01
CA PRO A 47 18.20 15.33 -0.56
C PRO A 47 18.66 14.35 0.55
N ALA A 48 17.78 14.06 1.50
CA ALA A 48 17.95 12.92 2.40
C ALA A 48 17.42 11.69 1.68
N ALA A 49 18.27 10.67 1.52
CA ALA A 49 17.86 9.40 0.93
C ALA A 49 16.72 8.79 1.75
N ILE A 50 15.55 8.58 1.13
CA ILE A 50 14.43 7.92 1.81
C ILE A 50 14.78 6.44 1.95
N PRO A 51 14.99 5.95 3.18
CA PRO A 51 15.50 4.61 3.35
C PRO A 51 14.40 3.59 3.00
N THR A 52 14.79 2.50 2.36
CA THR A 52 13.88 1.38 2.13
C THR A 52 13.60 0.67 3.47
N PRO A 53 12.37 0.22 3.73
CA PRO A 53 12.08 -0.65 4.87
C PRO A 53 13.00 -1.89 4.86
N PRO A 54 13.48 -2.37 6.02
CA PRO A 54 14.24 -3.61 6.07
C PRO A 54 13.36 -4.80 5.67
N PHE A 55 13.99 -5.83 5.09
CA PHE A 55 13.35 -7.12 4.91
C PHE A 55 12.94 -7.70 6.27
N PRO A 56 11.72 -8.27 6.39
CA PRO A 56 11.33 -8.99 7.59
C PRO A 56 12.32 -10.13 7.86
N ARG A 57 12.81 -10.24 9.09
CA ARG A 57 13.56 -11.43 9.54
C ARG A 57 12.64 -12.60 9.88
N ASP A 58 11.39 -12.30 10.18
CA ASP A 58 10.33 -13.29 10.26
C ASP A 58 9.88 -13.65 8.84
N HIS A 59 10.16 -14.88 8.42
CA HIS A 59 9.83 -15.36 7.08
C HIS A 59 8.31 -15.46 6.84
N ASP A 60 7.51 -15.59 7.90
CA ASP A 60 6.07 -15.75 7.85
C ASP A 60 5.32 -14.43 8.06
N GLU A 61 6.01 -13.30 8.24
CA GLU A 61 5.35 -12.02 8.54
C GLU A 61 4.31 -11.63 7.48
N PHE A 62 4.63 -11.75 6.20
CA PHE A 62 3.68 -11.41 5.15
C PHE A 62 2.49 -12.38 5.09
N ALA A 63 2.72 -13.66 5.38
CA ALA A 63 1.63 -14.63 5.49
C ALA A 63 0.73 -14.28 6.68
N SER A 64 1.33 -13.95 7.82
CA SER A 64 0.60 -13.52 9.01
C SER A 64 -0.19 -12.23 8.83
N PHE A 65 0.38 -11.26 8.12
CA PHE A 65 -0.32 -10.03 7.79
C PHE A 65 -1.52 -10.32 6.90
N LEU A 66 -1.37 -11.16 5.87
CA LEU A 66 -2.46 -11.51 4.95
C LEU A 66 -3.57 -12.30 5.65
N GLU A 67 -3.21 -13.22 6.55
CA GLU A 67 -4.17 -13.94 7.40
C GLU A 67 -4.99 -12.95 8.24
N ALA A 68 -4.31 -12.06 8.96
CA ALA A 68 -4.95 -11.05 9.78
C ALA A 68 -5.80 -10.05 8.95
N GLN A 69 -5.35 -9.72 7.75
CA GLN A 69 -6.09 -8.90 6.78
C GLN A 69 -7.38 -9.59 6.31
N GLY A 70 -7.31 -10.90 6.08
CA GLY A 70 -8.42 -11.75 5.67
C GLY A 70 -9.45 -11.91 6.78
N ALA A 71 -9.02 -12.30 7.98
CA ALA A 71 -9.85 -12.50 9.15
C ALA A 71 -10.54 -11.20 9.60
N GLY A 72 -9.79 -10.08 9.61
CA GLY A 72 -10.31 -8.75 9.91
C GLY A 72 -11.20 -8.15 8.82
N GLY A 73 -11.26 -8.79 7.64
CA GLY A 73 -12.09 -8.38 6.51
C GLY A 73 -11.75 -6.97 5.99
N THR A 74 -10.49 -6.52 6.11
CA THR A 74 -10.14 -5.12 5.82
C THR A 74 -10.27 -4.78 4.35
N LEU A 75 -10.08 -5.75 3.45
CA LEU A 75 -10.34 -5.62 2.02
C LEU A 75 -11.82 -5.29 1.71
N ARG A 76 -12.72 -5.59 2.66
CA ARG A 76 -14.16 -5.35 2.61
C ARG A 76 -14.61 -4.25 3.59
N HIS A 77 -13.68 -3.41 4.08
CA HIS A 77 -13.95 -2.32 5.04
C HIS A 77 -14.64 -2.76 6.33
N GLN A 78 -14.25 -3.92 6.88
CA GLN A 78 -14.82 -4.47 8.12
C GLN A 78 -14.02 -4.05 9.38
N ARG A 79 -13.64 -5.00 10.24
CA ARG A 79 -13.13 -4.76 11.61
C ARG A 79 -11.72 -4.14 11.68
N GLY A 80 -10.97 -4.09 10.58
CA GLY A 80 -9.55 -3.72 10.61
C GLY A 80 -8.66 -4.94 10.89
N ILE A 81 -7.33 -4.78 10.84
CA ILE A 81 -6.39 -5.85 11.18
C ILE A 81 -6.25 -5.86 12.70
N GLN A 82 -6.44 -7.01 13.35
CA GLN A 82 -6.16 -7.18 14.78
C GLN A 82 -4.94 -8.06 15.00
N GLN A 83 -4.23 -7.83 16.10
CA GLN A 83 -3.05 -8.63 16.43
C GLN A 83 -3.40 -10.09 16.70
N THR A 84 -4.58 -10.36 17.27
CA THR A 84 -5.07 -11.72 17.53
C THR A 84 -5.39 -12.52 16.27
N ASP A 85 -5.56 -11.85 15.13
CA ASP A 85 -5.83 -12.47 13.85
C ASP A 85 -4.54 -12.86 13.10
N ALA A 86 -3.38 -12.47 13.63
CA ALA A 86 -2.08 -12.84 13.11
C ALA A 86 -1.74 -14.31 13.46
N LEU A 87 -0.84 -14.93 12.69
CA LEU A 87 -0.37 -16.29 12.95
C LEU A 87 0.36 -16.33 14.31
N PRO A 88 -0.05 -17.18 15.27
CA PRO A 88 0.39 -17.08 16.67
C PRO A 88 1.91 -17.20 16.92
N TRP A 89 2.63 -17.88 16.03
CA TRP A 89 4.08 -18.08 16.12
C TRP A 89 4.89 -16.98 15.44
N THR A 90 4.24 -15.99 14.84
CA THR A 90 4.93 -14.89 14.16
C THR A 90 5.17 -13.73 15.11
N ARG A 91 6.18 -12.93 14.78
CA ARG A 91 6.49 -11.71 15.51
C ARG A 91 5.31 -10.74 15.54
N LEU A 92 4.54 -10.70 14.44
CA LEU A 92 3.38 -9.82 14.31
C LEU A 92 2.32 -10.11 15.39
N ALA A 93 2.13 -11.38 15.75
CA ALA A 93 1.22 -11.80 16.82
C ALA A 93 1.77 -11.57 18.24
N ARG A 94 3.08 -11.37 18.38
CA ARG A 94 3.79 -11.37 19.67
C ARG A 94 4.27 -10.00 20.14
N VAL A 95 4.47 -9.04 19.23
CA VAL A 95 5.01 -7.72 19.57
C VAL A 95 4.06 -6.95 20.51
N LEU A 96 4.55 -6.55 21.68
CA LEU A 96 3.72 -5.84 22.67
C LEU A 96 3.64 -4.34 22.40
N ASP A 97 4.67 -3.76 21.80
CA ASP A 97 4.71 -2.34 21.51
C ASP A 97 3.82 -2.03 20.29
N GLY A 98 2.71 -1.32 20.52
CA GLY A 98 1.75 -0.96 19.48
C GLY A 98 2.36 -0.13 18.34
N ARG A 99 3.36 0.71 18.62
CA ARG A 99 4.04 1.51 17.59
C ARG A 99 4.89 0.62 16.67
N TRP A 100 5.49 -0.44 17.22
CA TRP A 100 6.26 -1.41 16.44
C TRP A 100 5.34 -2.32 15.63
N TRP A 101 4.21 -2.72 16.21
CA TRP A 101 3.16 -3.46 15.51
C TRP A 101 2.60 -2.68 14.32
N GLU A 102 2.21 -1.42 14.54
CA GLU A 102 1.78 -0.50 13.47
C GLU A 102 2.83 -0.35 12.37
N ALA A 103 4.12 -0.23 12.76
CA ALA A 103 5.20 -0.13 11.79
C ALA A 103 5.30 -1.40 10.92
N ALA A 104 5.16 -2.59 11.50
CA ALA A 104 5.16 -3.85 10.77
C ALA A 104 3.96 -3.98 9.81
N LEU A 105 2.76 -3.57 10.25
CA LEU A 105 1.59 -3.46 9.38
C LEU A 105 1.86 -2.47 8.22
N ALA A 106 2.44 -1.30 8.51
CA ALA A 106 2.75 -0.30 7.51
C ALA A 106 3.79 -0.80 6.50
N ARG A 107 4.80 -1.55 6.93
CA ARG A 107 5.73 -2.19 5.99
C ARG A 107 4.99 -3.15 5.07
N SER A 108 4.15 -4.01 5.62
CA SER A 108 3.39 -4.99 4.85
C SER A 108 2.46 -4.30 3.83
N PHE A 109 1.74 -3.27 4.23
CA PHE A 109 0.88 -2.50 3.33
C PHE A 109 1.69 -1.73 2.26
N ALA A 110 2.84 -1.15 2.60
CA ALA A 110 3.75 -0.53 1.64
C ALA A 110 4.21 -1.53 0.56
N CYS A 111 4.47 -2.78 0.96
CA CYS A 111 4.78 -3.87 0.04
C CYS A 111 3.58 -4.22 -0.86
N GLN A 112 2.34 -4.23 -0.35
CA GLN A 112 1.14 -4.44 -1.17
C GLN A 112 1.01 -3.34 -2.25
N VAL A 113 1.15 -2.07 -1.86
CA VAL A 113 1.09 -0.94 -2.81
C VAL A 113 2.20 -1.04 -3.85
N ALA A 114 3.43 -1.33 -3.44
CA ALA A 114 4.56 -1.48 -4.35
C ALA A 114 4.42 -2.71 -5.28
N ALA A 115 3.77 -3.78 -4.82
CA ALA A 115 3.42 -4.92 -5.67
C ALA A 115 2.46 -4.49 -6.79
N CYS A 116 1.45 -3.65 -6.48
CA CYS A 116 0.57 -3.07 -7.49
C CYS A 116 1.32 -2.20 -8.50
N VAL A 117 2.34 -1.44 -8.09
CA VAL A 117 3.18 -0.65 -9.01
C VAL A 117 3.84 -1.52 -10.08
N ALA A 118 4.24 -2.74 -9.72
CA ALA A 118 4.88 -3.71 -10.62
C ALA A 118 3.90 -4.71 -11.28
N GLY A 119 2.58 -4.47 -11.17
CA GLY A 119 1.56 -5.37 -11.71
C GLY A 119 1.56 -6.77 -11.09
N GLN A 120 2.11 -6.91 -9.88
CA GLN A 120 2.13 -8.18 -9.14
C GLN A 120 0.84 -8.35 -8.33
N ASN A 121 0.52 -9.58 -7.96
CA ASN A 121 -0.59 -9.85 -7.07
C ASN A 121 -0.24 -9.42 -5.63
N ALA A 122 -0.76 -8.29 -5.18
CA ALA A 122 -0.51 -7.72 -3.86
C ALA A 122 -1.12 -8.51 -2.68
N LEU A 123 -1.99 -9.49 -2.95
CA LEU A 123 -2.73 -10.24 -1.94
C LEU A 123 -2.15 -11.64 -1.71
N ASN A 124 -0.86 -11.83 -2.00
CA ASN A 124 -0.13 -13.04 -1.63
C ASN A 124 1.31 -12.73 -1.22
N ALA A 125 1.92 -13.64 -0.44
CA ALA A 125 3.25 -13.44 0.11
C ALA A 125 4.33 -13.23 -0.97
N ARG A 126 4.26 -13.98 -2.08
CA ARG A 126 5.20 -13.85 -3.21
C ARG A 126 5.15 -12.45 -3.82
N GLY A 127 3.96 -11.90 -4.02
CA GLY A 127 3.77 -10.56 -4.55
C GLY A 127 4.23 -9.49 -3.56
N MET A 128 4.01 -9.66 -2.27
CA MET A 128 4.54 -8.75 -1.23
C MET A 128 6.08 -8.75 -1.19
N ILE A 129 6.72 -9.91 -1.32
CA ILE A 129 8.20 -10.00 -1.45
C ILE A 129 8.68 -9.22 -2.68
N ARG A 130 8.02 -9.38 -3.83
CA ARG A 130 8.32 -8.59 -5.03
C ARG A 130 8.06 -7.09 -4.80
N GLY A 131 6.97 -6.76 -4.11
CA GLY A 131 6.66 -5.39 -3.72
C GLY A 131 7.76 -4.74 -2.91
N LEU A 132 8.36 -5.45 -1.94
CA LEU A 132 9.48 -4.92 -1.17
C LEU A 132 10.72 -4.64 -2.04
N GLN A 133 11.02 -5.51 -3.01
CA GLN A 133 12.10 -5.28 -3.98
C GLN A 133 11.82 -4.03 -4.83
N VAL A 134 10.59 -3.90 -5.33
CA VAL A 134 10.13 -2.76 -6.14
C VAL A 134 10.17 -1.46 -5.32
N LEU A 135 9.80 -1.49 -4.05
CA LEU A 135 9.84 -0.33 -3.15
C LEU A 135 11.26 0.25 -3.05
N GLY A 136 12.29 -0.61 -3.07
CA GLY A 136 13.69 -0.20 -3.13
C GLY A 136 14.15 0.38 -4.46
N GLN A 137 13.39 0.17 -5.55
CA GLN A 137 13.67 0.68 -6.90
C GLN A 137 12.86 1.94 -7.24
N LEU A 138 11.78 2.21 -6.50
CA LEU A 138 11.00 3.43 -6.68
C LEU A 138 11.86 4.68 -6.50
N SER A 139 11.55 5.71 -7.28
CA SER A 139 12.11 7.06 -7.10
C SER A 139 11.88 7.55 -5.67
N MET A 140 12.75 8.41 -5.17
CA MET A 140 12.66 8.94 -3.81
C MET A 140 11.27 9.53 -3.47
N PRO A 141 10.62 10.35 -4.32
CA PRO A 141 9.27 10.85 -4.02
C PRO A 141 8.22 9.74 -3.99
N ALA A 142 8.27 8.78 -4.93
CA ALA A 142 7.31 7.67 -4.94
C ALA A 142 7.47 6.77 -3.70
N ARG A 143 8.71 6.51 -3.30
CA ARG A 143 9.00 5.74 -2.08
C ARG A 143 8.51 6.45 -0.83
N LEU A 144 8.75 7.76 -0.72
CA LEU A 144 8.24 8.58 0.38
C LEU A 144 6.71 8.51 0.45
N PHE A 145 6.03 8.68 -0.70
CA PHE A 145 4.58 8.61 -0.78
C PHE A 145 4.04 7.25 -0.32
N VAL A 146 4.59 6.14 -0.86
CA VAL A 146 4.14 4.78 -0.50
C VAL A 146 4.29 4.52 1.00
N GLN A 147 5.44 4.87 1.58
CA GLN A 147 5.67 4.68 3.02
C GLN A 147 4.74 5.57 3.86
N ALA A 148 4.55 6.84 3.50
CA ALA A 148 3.68 7.75 4.24
C ALA A 148 2.21 7.31 4.19
N VAL A 149 1.73 6.86 3.02
CA VAL A 149 0.41 6.24 2.84
C VAL A 149 0.25 5.02 3.73
N ALA A 150 1.25 4.15 3.77
CA ALA A 150 1.13 2.92 4.53
C ALA A 150 1.07 3.18 6.05
N VAL A 151 1.82 4.17 6.53
CA VAL A 151 1.71 4.62 7.93
C VAL A 151 0.35 5.28 8.19
N ALA A 152 -0.17 6.08 7.25
CA ALA A 152 -1.49 6.70 7.38
C ALA A 152 -2.60 5.66 7.58
N VAL A 153 -2.62 4.64 6.72
CA VAL A 153 -3.65 3.60 6.70
C VAL A 153 -3.63 2.76 7.98
N THR A 154 -2.45 2.54 8.58
CA THR A 154 -2.28 1.63 9.72
C THR A 154 -2.42 2.29 11.07
N ARG A 155 -2.06 3.58 11.20
CA ARG A 155 -2.14 4.31 12.48
C ARG A 155 -3.53 4.82 12.83
N ARG A 156 -4.45 4.89 11.87
CA ARG A 156 -5.76 5.51 12.07
C ARG A 156 -6.89 4.79 11.34
N PRO A 157 -7.26 3.57 11.78
CA PRO A 157 -8.46 2.91 11.28
C PRO A 157 -9.75 3.66 11.66
N GLU A 158 -9.76 4.42 12.76
CA GLU A 158 -10.98 5.02 13.34
C GLU A 158 -11.30 6.45 12.84
N ALA A 159 -10.35 7.11 12.15
CA ALA A 159 -10.52 8.47 11.65
C ALA A 159 -11.15 8.54 10.24
N GLY A 160 -11.62 7.41 9.71
CA GLY A 160 -12.05 7.24 8.33
C GLY A 160 -10.89 6.83 7.40
N PRO A 161 -11.17 6.58 6.11
CA PRO A 161 -10.16 6.12 5.16
C PRO A 161 -9.07 7.18 4.99
N ALA A 162 -7.80 6.75 5.04
CA ALA A 162 -6.65 7.63 4.80
C ALA A 162 -6.64 8.21 3.36
N VAL A 163 -7.48 7.70 2.46
CA VAL A 163 -7.58 8.19 1.09
C VAL A 163 -9.03 8.26 0.65
N ASP A 164 -9.48 9.42 0.17
CA ASP A 164 -10.72 9.54 -0.59
C ASP A 164 -10.49 8.91 -1.99
N GLN A 165 -10.87 7.64 -2.11
CA GLN A 165 -10.73 6.85 -3.34
C GLN A 165 -11.44 7.50 -4.54
N ARG A 166 -12.56 8.20 -4.32
CA ARG A 166 -13.31 8.84 -5.43
C ARG A 166 -12.55 10.04 -5.97
N ARG A 167 -12.01 10.88 -5.09
CA ARG A 167 -11.19 12.03 -5.48
C ARG A 167 -9.89 11.59 -6.14
N LEU A 168 -9.20 10.59 -5.57
CA LEU A 168 -7.97 10.06 -6.15
C LEU A 168 -8.23 9.47 -7.54
N ALA A 169 -9.27 8.64 -7.69
CA ALA A 169 -9.65 8.06 -8.98
C ALA A 169 -10.01 9.13 -10.02
N ARG A 170 -10.71 10.19 -9.61
CA ARG A 170 -11.03 11.32 -10.50
C ARG A 170 -9.75 12.04 -10.93
N PHE A 171 -8.87 12.39 -9.99
CA PHE A 171 -7.60 13.05 -10.28
C PHE A 171 -6.74 12.25 -11.25
N LEU A 172 -6.56 10.95 -11.00
CA LEU A 172 -5.78 10.08 -11.88
C LEU A 172 -6.41 9.95 -13.28
N ARG A 173 -7.75 9.85 -13.37
CA ARG A 173 -8.46 9.85 -14.66
C ARG A 173 -8.28 11.15 -15.44
N THR A 174 -8.41 12.30 -14.78
CA THR A 174 -8.22 13.62 -15.44
C THR A 174 -6.81 13.81 -16.02
N ARG A 175 -5.83 13.02 -15.57
CA ARG A 175 -4.45 13.04 -16.09
C ARG A 175 -4.11 11.84 -16.98
N ALA A 176 -5.12 11.04 -17.37
CA ALA A 176 -4.96 9.80 -18.13
C ALA A 176 -3.93 8.83 -17.50
N LEU A 177 -4.01 8.68 -16.17
CA LEU A 177 -3.12 7.86 -15.35
C LEU A 177 -3.78 6.59 -14.80
N ALA A 178 -5.10 6.48 -14.87
CA ALA A 178 -5.85 5.31 -14.42
C ALA A 178 -6.97 4.98 -15.40
N GLY A 179 -7.25 3.69 -15.58
CA GLY A 179 -8.42 3.20 -16.31
C GLY A 179 -9.72 3.38 -15.51
N GLU A 180 -10.84 2.90 -16.05
CA GLU A 180 -12.12 2.82 -15.34
C GLU A 180 -12.01 1.81 -14.18
N SER A 181 -11.65 2.29 -12.99
CA SER A 181 -11.66 1.46 -11.77
C SER A 181 -12.94 1.67 -10.98
N THR A 182 -13.49 0.58 -10.47
CA THR A 182 -14.60 0.57 -9.51
C THR A 182 -14.10 1.08 -8.16
N THR A 183 -14.62 2.22 -7.70
CA THR A 183 -14.30 2.80 -6.39
C THR A 183 -15.08 2.10 -5.28
N GLY A 184 -14.54 1.96 -4.07
CA GLY A 184 -15.30 1.57 -2.88
C GLY A 184 -14.90 0.25 -2.21
N THR A 185 -13.74 -0.33 -2.55
CA THR A 185 -13.15 -1.45 -1.81
C THR A 185 -11.70 -1.15 -1.43
N ALA A 186 -11.16 -1.78 -0.39
CA ALA A 186 -9.74 -1.63 -0.06
C ALA A 186 -8.81 -2.26 -1.11
N ALA A 187 -9.28 -3.26 -1.86
CA ALA A 187 -8.57 -3.74 -3.06
C ALA A 187 -8.49 -2.64 -4.15
N SER A 188 -9.56 -1.87 -4.35
CA SER A 188 -9.56 -0.70 -5.23
C SER A 188 -8.63 0.40 -4.71
N GLU A 189 -8.54 0.58 -3.39
CA GLU A 189 -7.61 1.51 -2.75
C GLU A 189 -6.15 1.17 -3.07
N LEU A 190 -5.75 -0.09 -2.88
CA LEU A 190 -4.42 -0.58 -3.22
C LEU A 190 -4.06 -0.30 -4.69
N LEU A 191 -4.99 -0.52 -5.61
CA LEU A 191 -4.79 -0.26 -7.03
C LEU A 191 -4.64 1.24 -7.33
N LEU A 192 -5.47 2.09 -6.72
CA LEU A 192 -5.38 3.55 -6.88
C LEU A 192 -4.08 4.11 -6.30
N LEU A 193 -3.66 3.62 -5.13
CA LEU A 193 -2.40 3.96 -4.51
C LEU A 193 -1.21 3.48 -5.33
N GLY A 194 -1.28 2.29 -5.91
CA GLY A 194 -0.28 1.77 -6.85
C GLY A 194 -0.16 2.65 -8.09
N ALA A 195 -1.29 3.02 -8.71
CA ALA A 195 -1.32 3.91 -9.87
C ALA A 195 -0.77 5.31 -9.55
N ALA A 196 -1.14 5.89 -8.40
CA ALA A 196 -0.59 7.16 -7.94
C ALA A 196 0.92 7.08 -7.72
N SER A 197 1.40 6.00 -7.09
CA SER A 197 2.83 5.77 -6.84
C SER A 197 3.62 5.61 -8.13
N LEU A 198 3.08 4.88 -9.12
CA LEU A 198 3.67 4.75 -10.45
C LEU A 198 3.73 6.11 -11.16
N ALA A 199 2.65 6.91 -11.08
CA ALA A 199 2.61 8.24 -11.68
C ALA A 199 3.65 9.19 -11.07
N ILE A 200 3.86 9.13 -9.75
CA ILE A 200 4.94 9.87 -9.07
C ILE A 200 6.30 9.36 -9.53
N HIS A 201 6.46 8.04 -9.62
CA HIS A 201 7.71 7.41 -10.04
C HIS A 201 8.12 7.85 -11.45
N GLN A 202 7.15 7.94 -12.35
CA GLN A 202 7.29 8.42 -13.73
C GLN A 202 7.32 9.95 -13.85
N ARG A 203 7.29 10.70 -12.73
CA ARG A 203 7.26 12.18 -12.70
C ARG A 203 6.07 12.81 -13.43
N ARG A 204 4.99 12.06 -13.66
CA ARG A 204 3.75 12.56 -14.29
C ARG A 204 2.88 13.37 -13.31
N VAL A 205 3.05 13.09 -12.02
CA VAL A 205 2.47 13.85 -10.90
C VAL A 205 3.51 13.97 -9.79
N SER A 206 3.33 14.95 -8.91
CA SER A 206 4.10 15.12 -7.69
C SER A 206 3.25 14.79 -6.46
N ILE A 207 3.90 14.58 -5.30
CA ILE A 207 3.19 14.48 -4.01
C ILE A 207 2.37 15.75 -3.76
N ARG A 208 2.88 16.93 -4.18
CA ARG A 208 2.16 18.21 -4.10
C ARG A 208 0.86 18.20 -4.89
N ASP A 209 0.87 17.64 -6.10
CA ASP A 209 -0.36 17.49 -6.89
C ASP A 209 -1.40 16.61 -6.16
N LEU A 210 -0.96 15.54 -5.49
CA LEU A 210 -1.83 14.64 -4.74
C LEU A 210 -2.37 15.28 -3.45
N LEU A 211 -1.56 16.07 -2.75
CA LEU A 211 -2.03 16.87 -1.61
C LEU A 211 -3.04 17.92 -2.08
N GLY A 212 -2.77 18.57 -3.21
CA GLY A 212 -3.63 19.60 -3.78
C GLY A 212 -4.95 19.09 -4.36
N CYS A 213 -5.06 17.80 -4.71
CA CYS A 213 -6.32 17.23 -5.23
C CYS A 213 -7.33 16.89 -4.11
N GLY A 214 -6.94 17.03 -2.85
CA GLY A 214 -7.81 16.83 -1.69
C GLY A 214 -8.26 15.38 -1.51
N ALA A 215 -7.55 14.42 -2.11
CA ALA A 215 -7.79 12.98 -1.93
C ALA A 215 -7.09 12.41 -0.68
N LEU A 216 -6.08 13.14 -0.18
CA LEU A 216 -5.33 12.82 1.01
C LEU A 216 -5.99 13.53 2.20
N TRP A 217 -6.37 12.78 3.24
CA TRP A 217 -7.02 13.33 4.45
C TRP A 217 -6.13 14.36 5.16
N ASP A 218 -6.64 15.53 5.56
CA ASP A 218 -5.93 16.55 6.36
C ASP A 218 -4.45 16.84 6.01
N THR A 219 -4.18 17.95 5.32
CA THR A 219 -2.83 18.31 4.87
C THR A 219 -1.78 18.37 6.00
N PRO A 220 -2.05 18.97 7.18
CA PRO A 220 -1.15 18.92 8.35
C PRO A 220 -0.78 17.49 8.78
N GLY A 221 -1.75 16.58 8.88
CA GLY A 221 -1.51 15.18 9.18
C GLY A 221 -0.55 14.51 8.18
N TRP A 222 -0.71 14.77 6.88
CA TRP A 222 0.22 14.27 5.86
C TRP A 222 1.63 14.79 5.99
N LEU A 223 1.79 16.08 6.28
CA LEU A 223 3.11 16.67 6.43
C LEU A 223 3.87 16.02 7.59
N GLY A 224 3.18 15.74 8.71
CA GLY A 224 3.74 14.97 9.82
C GLY A 224 4.18 13.56 9.43
N LEU A 225 3.39 12.86 8.62
CA LEU A 225 3.72 11.51 8.13
C LEU A 225 4.90 11.50 7.17
N LEU A 226 4.96 12.48 6.25
CA LEU A 226 6.08 12.66 5.33
C LEU A 226 7.36 12.93 6.11
N ASP A 227 7.30 13.77 7.15
CA ASP A 227 8.45 14.04 8.02
C ASP A 227 8.88 12.81 8.83
N TYR A 228 7.93 12.07 9.41
CA TYR A 228 8.20 10.82 10.14
C TYR A 228 8.93 9.78 9.28
N VAL A 229 8.52 9.62 8.01
CA VAL A 229 9.23 8.73 7.06
C VAL A 229 10.59 9.31 6.69
N ARG A 230 10.64 10.60 6.35
CA ARG A 230 11.85 11.27 5.85
C ARG A 230 12.97 11.33 6.89
N ARG A 231 12.64 11.54 8.17
CA ARG A 231 13.62 11.53 9.28
C ARG A 231 14.16 10.13 9.58
N GLY A 232 13.56 9.09 9.00
CA GLY A 232 13.95 7.71 9.23
C GLY A 232 13.30 7.09 10.47
N ASP A 233 12.38 7.78 11.14
CA ASP A 233 11.70 7.27 12.33
C ASP A 233 10.90 5.99 12.01
N PHE A 234 10.24 5.97 10.85
CA PHE A 234 9.56 4.75 10.38
C PHE A 234 10.50 3.56 10.27
N ARG A 235 11.69 3.76 9.70
CA ARG A 235 12.70 2.71 9.60
C ARG A 235 13.26 2.34 10.96
N ALA A 236 13.48 3.31 11.86
CA ALA A 236 13.96 3.05 13.20
C ALA A 236 12.99 2.16 13.99
N ASP A 237 11.69 2.41 13.85
CA ASP A 237 10.66 1.58 14.48
C ASP A 237 10.62 0.17 13.89
N LEU A 238 10.81 0.02 12.58
CA LEU A 238 10.97 -1.30 11.96
C LEU A 238 12.22 -2.02 12.46
N VAL A 239 13.35 -1.33 12.60
CA VAL A 239 14.58 -1.93 13.13
C VAL A 239 14.39 -2.41 14.57
N ARG A 240 13.66 -1.66 15.40
CA ARG A 240 13.30 -2.08 16.76
C ARG A 240 12.35 -3.27 16.74
N TYR A 241 11.32 -3.23 15.90
CA TYR A 241 10.42 -4.36 15.68
C TYR A 241 11.21 -5.63 15.31
N GLU A 242 12.21 -5.57 14.43
CA GLU A 242 13.06 -6.72 14.06
C GLU A 242 13.89 -7.32 15.22
N THR A 243 13.91 -6.70 16.41
CA THR A 243 14.54 -7.25 17.62
C THR A 243 13.60 -8.08 18.48
N VAL A 244 12.29 -8.06 18.20
CA VAL A 244 11.30 -8.86 18.93
C VAL A 244 11.56 -10.35 18.65
N PRO A 245 11.66 -11.21 19.69
CA PRO A 245 11.86 -12.65 19.53
C PRO A 245 10.73 -13.34 18.76
N LEU A 246 11.08 -14.39 18.02
CA LEU A 246 10.14 -15.31 17.37
C LEU A 246 9.63 -16.38 18.33
#